data_AF-A0A9D0VBT0-F1
#
_entry.id   AF-A0A9D0VBT0-F1
#
_cell.length_a   1.000
_cell.length_b   1.000
_cell.length_c   1.000
_cell.angle_alpha   90.00
_cell.angle_beta   90.00
_cell.angle_gamma   90.00
#
_symmetry.space_group_name_H-M   'P 1'
#
loop_
_entity.id
_entity.type
_entity.pdbx_description
1 polymer ?
#
loop_
_entity_poly.entity_id
_entity_poly.type
_entity_poly.pdbx_seq_one_letter_code
_entity_poly.pdbx_strand_id
1 'polypeptide(L)'
;SPERLVPGSGSPRRVEGAPSGEGAPSGEGAPSGEGAPPGEGAPPGEGAPPGEGAPPGEGAPPREAPPREAPPGESAPSASEAGEGSLPSPRPGRLVSALSFASWLQRHPEWAPAEAIAAGKADALYLRDWVEGRPPEEPAWVLGVSWSAAEAYCAGRGGLALLSSPPASWPEDAGPIHEWRIDGGRPAWRRYDGATSTAVRPSQANGFTGLRCAR
;
A
#
# COMPACT_ATOMS: atom_id res chain seq x y z
N SER A 1 -70.03 33.40 -32.82
CA SER A 1 -70.90 34.54 -32.45
C SER A 1 -72.25 34.37 -33.11
N PRO A 2 -73.39 34.75 -32.49
CA PRO A 2 -73.59 35.79 -31.46
C PRO A 2 -73.96 35.21 -30.06
N GLU A 3 -73.60 35.81 -28.91
CA GLU A 3 -74.15 37.03 -28.25
C GLU A 3 -75.69 36.93 -28.06
N ARG A 4 -76.35 37.16 -26.91
CA ARG A 4 -76.13 38.07 -25.77
C ARG A 4 -77.22 37.84 -24.68
N LEU A 5 -76.89 38.16 -23.42
CA LEU A 5 -77.63 38.91 -22.36
C LEU A 5 -79.19 39.04 -22.47
N VAL A 6 -80.04 39.01 -21.43
CA VAL A 6 -80.14 39.70 -20.10
C VAL A 6 -81.49 39.25 -19.43
N PRO A 7 -82.05 39.83 -18.32
CA PRO A 7 -81.57 40.19 -16.97
C PRO A 7 -82.53 39.68 -15.85
N GLY A 8 -82.25 39.93 -14.57
CA GLY A 8 -83.24 39.71 -13.49
C GLY A 8 -82.84 40.23 -12.11
N SER A 9 -83.57 41.24 -11.63
CA SER A 9 -83.40 42.01 -10.40
C SER A 9 -83.39 41.24 -9.07
N GLY A 10 -82.72 41.80 -8.05
CA GLY A 10 -83.02 41.51 -6.64
C GLY A 10 -81.94 41.93 -5.63
N SER A 11 -82.06 43.12 -5.06
CA SER A 11 -81.56 43.44 -3.70
C SER A 11 -82.78 43.44 -2.76
N PRO A 12 -82.70 43.30 -1.41
CA PRO A 12 -81.53 43.51 -0.54
C PRO A 12 -81.39 42.56 0.70
N ARG A 13 -80.25 42.72 1.40
CA ARG A 13 -80.02 42.61 2.87
C ARG A 13 -80.59 41.40 3.66
N ARG A 14 -79.67 40.62 4.24
CA ARG A 14 -79.74 40.24 5.66
C ARG A 14 -78.34 40.06 6.24
N VAL A 15 -78.20 40.57 7.45
CA VAL A 15 -76.99 40.63 8.30
C VAL A 15 -76.84 39.31 9.04
N GLU A 16 -75.66 38.72 8.97
CA GLU A 16 -75.09 37.72 9.89
C GLU A 16 -73.57 37.90 9.70
N GLY A 17 -72.76 38.26 10.67
CA GLY A 17 -72.70 37.87 12.07
C GLY A 17 -71.21 37.63 12.31
N ALA A 18 -70.48 38.65 12.79
CA ALA A 18 -69.13 38.45 13.30
C ALA A 18 -69.22 37.84 14.70
N PRO A 19 -68.35 36.88 15.04
CA PRO A 19 -67.37 37.23 16.06
C PRO A 19 -65.94 36.77 15.74
N SER A 20 -65.02 37.64 16.18
CA SER A 20 -63.70 37.41 16.78
C SER A 20 -62.82 36.26 16.26
N GLY A 21 -61.61 36.66 15.83
CA GLY A 21 -60.55 35.77 15.36
C GLY A 21 -60.17 34.69 16.36
N GLU A 22 -60.14 33.47 15.85
CA GLU A 22 -59.56 32.29 16.49
C GLU A 22 -58.06 32.22 16.19
N GLY A 23 -57.31 31.79 17.21
CA GLY A 23 -55.86 31.90 17.30
C GLY A 23 -55.07 31.14 16.24
N ALA A 24 -53.86 31.63 15.99
CA ALA A 24 -52.84 30.95 15.21
C ALA A 24 -52.55 29.55 15.80
N PRO A 25 -52.38 28.50 14.97
CA PRO A 25 -51.84 27.24 15.46
C PRO A 25 -50.40 27.45 15.93
N SER A 26 -50.15 27.05 17.17
CA SER A 26 -48.85 26.99 17.83
C SER A 26 -47.87 26.19 16.97
N GLY A 27 -46.68 26.75 16.71
CA GLY A 27 -45.63 26.07 15.96
C GLY A 27 -45.26 24.74 16.60
N GLU A 28 -45.28 23.67 15.81
CA GLU A 28 -44.69 22.39 16.18
C GLU A 28 -43.20 22.59 16.48
N GLY A 29 -42.79 22.07 17.64
CA GLY A 29 -41.42 22.14 18.13
C GLY A 29 -40.45 21.44 17.19
N ALA A 30 -39.26 22.02 17.06
CA ALA A 30 -38.14 21.42 16.35
C ALA A 30 -37.81 20.02 16.91
N PRO A 31 -37.48 19.03 16.06
CA PRO A 31 -36.97 17.76 16.57
C PRO A 31 -35.66 18.02 17.33
N SER A 32 -35.61 17.56 18.58
CA SER A 32 -34.41 17.58 19.41
C SER A 32 -33.32 16.79 18.71
N GLY A 33 -32.16 17.41 18.49
CA GLY A 33 -31.01 16.77 17.85
C GLY A 33 -30.62 15.51 18.61
N GLU A 34 -30.51 14.41 17.88
CA GLU A 34 -29.99 13.14 18.37
C GLU A 34 -28.56 13.39 18.90
N GLY A 35 -28.37 13.16 20.20
CA GLY A 35 -27.07 13.30 20.85
C GLY A 35 -26.05 12.34 20.22
N ALA A 36 -24.85 12.84 19.95
CA ALA A 36 -23.74 12.03 19.45
C ALA A 36 -23.48 10.83 20.39
N PRO A 37 -23.23 9.62 19.86
CA PRO A 37 -22.84 8.49 20.70
C PRO A 37 -21.52 8.82 21.40
N PRO A 38 -21.35 8.45 22.68
CA PRO A 38 -20.09 8.67 23.38
C PRO A 38 -18.97 7.91 22.66
N GLY A 39 -17.85 8.61 22.43
CA GLY A 39 -16.68 8.02 21.77
C GLY A 39 -16.18 6.80 22.54
N GLU A 40 -15.94 5.70 21.83
CA GLU A 40 -15.31 4.52 22.40
C GLU A 40 -13.93 4.91 22.93
N GLY A 41 -13.72 4.69 24.23
CA GLY A 41 -12.43 4.89 24.87
C GLY A 41 -11.38 3.97 24.25
N ALA A 42 -10.18 4.51 24.03
CA ALA A 42 -9.06 3.75 23.51
C ALA A 42 -8.77 2.51 24.37
N PRO A 43 -8.51 1.33 23.77
CA PRO A 43 -8.07 0.16 24.53
C PRO A 43 -6.72 0.47 25.21
N PRO A 44 -6.49 -0.01 26.44
CA PRO A 44 -5.21 0.16 27.11
C PRO A 44 -4.11 -0.52 26.29
N GLY A 45 -2.99 0.19 26.09
CA GLY A 45 -1.86 -0.33 25.34
C GLY A 45 -1.31 -1.61 25.97
N GLU A 46 -1.12 -2.65 25.16
CA GLU A 46 -0.42 -3.86 25.58
C GLU A 46 1.02 -3.50 25.98
N GLY A 47 1.37 -3.85 27.22
CA GLY A 47 2.72 -3.68 27.73
C GLY A 47 3.72 -4.52 26.91
N ALA A 48 4.87 -3.93 26.61
CA ALA A 48 5.95 -4.62 25.89
C ALA A 48 6.39 -5.88 26.64
N PRO A 49 6.63 -7.02 25.95
CA PRO A 49 7.23 -8.19 26.58
C PRO A 49 8.66 -7.85 27.04
N PRO A 50 9.12 -8.37 28.20
CA PRO A 50 10.50 -8.17 28.65
C PRO A 50 11.46 -8.83 27.65
N GLY A 51 12.54 -8.11 27.30
CA GLY A 51 13.55 -8.59 26.37
C GLY A 51 14.22 -9.86 26.88
N GLU A 52 14.31 -10.88 26.01
CA GLU A 52 15.13 -12.06 26.26
C GLU A 52 16.60 -11.65 26.38
N GLY A 53 17.23 -12.05 27.49
CA GLY A 53 18.65 -11.84 27.73
C GLY A 53 19.51 -12.61 26.73
N ALA A 54 20.60 -11.98 26.29
CA ALA A 54 21.58 -12.60 25.41
C ALA A 54 22.22 -13.85 26.06
N PRO A 55 22.44 -14.95 25.30
CA PRO A 55 23.22 -16.07 25.81
C PRO A 55 24.68 -15.66 26.03
N PRO A 56 25.36 -16.15 27.10
CA PRO A 56 26.76 -15.86 27.35
C PRO A 56 27.64 -16.51 26.28
N GLY A 57 28.68 -15.77 25.85
CA GLY A 57 29.63 -16.23 24.84
C GLY A 57 30.40 -17.47 25.29
N GLU A 58 30.37 -18.52 24.47
CA GLU A 58 31.25 -19.67 24.63
C GLU A 58 32.70 -19.28 24.34
N GLY A 59 33.57 -19.68 25.28
CA GLY A 59 34.98 -19.34 25.30
C GLY A 59 35.77 -19.98 24.16
N ALA A 60 36.80 -19.25 23.73
CA ALA A 60 37.80 -19.73 22.78
C ALA A 60 38.56 -20.96 23.35
N PRO A 61 38.85 -21.99 22.54
CA PRO A 61 39.79 -23.03 22.95
C PRO A 61 41.24 -22.50 22.87
N PRO A 62 42.12 -22.87 23.81
CA PRO A 62 43.51 -22.42 23.80
C PRO A 62 44.27 -23.04 22.63
N ARG A 63 45.06 -22.22 21.92
CA ARG A 63 46.03 -22.69 20.91
C ARG A 63 47.18 -23.40 21.62
N GLU A 64 47.29 -24.71 21.41
CA GLU A 64 48.54 -25.43 21.67
C GLU A 64 49.61 -24.98 20.67
N ALA A 65 50.77 -24.60 21.18
CA ALA A 65 51.97 -24.33 20.40
C ALA A 65 52.81 -25.62 20.28
N PRO A 66 53.33 -25.96 19.10
CA PRO A 66 54.46 -26.89 19.01
C PRO A 66 55.78 -26.12 18.89
N PRO A 67 56.87 -26.55 19.58
CA PRO A 67 58.21 -26.09 19.24
C PRO A 67 58.91 -27.13 18.37
N ARG A 68 59.42 -26.73 17.20
CA ARG A 68 60.75 -27.18 16.75
C ARG A 68 61.27 -26.45 15.52
N GLU A 69 62.56 -26.17 15.59
CA GLU A 69 63.42 -25.38 14.71
C GLU A 69 63.57 -25.96 13.29
N ALA A 70 63.72 -25.05 12.31
CA ALA A 70 64.23 -25.28 10.95
C ALA A 70 65.78 -25.32 10.94
N PRO A 71 66.48 -25.81 9.88
CA PRO A 71 66.67 -25.03 8.62
C PRO A 71 66.95 -25.93 7.36
N PRO A 72 67.51 -25.43 6.23
CA PRO A 72 66.92 -24.47 5.27
C PRO A 72 66.95 -24.97 3.79
N GLY A 73 66.24 -24.28 2.91
CA GLY A 73 66.67 -24.08 1.51
C GLY A 73 66.01 -24.95 0.42
N GLU A 74 65.26 -24.26 -0.46
CA GLU A 74 65.40 -24.28 -1.93
C GLU A 74 64.07 -24.50 -2.69
N SER A 75 63.48 -23.34 -3.05
CA SER A 75 62.70 -23.04 -4.25
C SER A 75 61.77 -24.11 -4.84
N ALA A 76 60.48 -24.03 -4.49
CA ALA A 76 59.38 -24.50 -5.34
C ALA A 76 58.68 -23.28 -5.95
N PRO A 77 58.34 -23.27 -7.25
CA PRO A 77 57.65 -22.15 -7.86
C PRO A 77 56.24 -22.04 -7.27
N SER A 78 55.86 -20.82 -6.88
CA SER A 78 54.50 -20.43 -6.53
C SER A 78 53.54 -20.89 -7.63
N ALA A 79 52.73 -21.90 -7.33
CA ALA A 79 51.42 -22.00 -7.95
C ALA A 79 50.63 -20.80 -7.40
N SER A 80 50.62 -19.76 -8.23
CA SER A 80 49.80 -18.57 -8.10
C SER A 80 48.45 -18.96 -7.53
N GLU A 81 48.09 -18.33 -6.42
CA GLU A 81 46.73 -18.29 -5.92
C GLU A 81 45.82 -18.04 -7.13
N ALA A 82 45.07 -19.08 -7.50
CA ALA A 82 43.88 -18.90 -8.29
C ALA A 82 42.95 -18.11 -7.38
N GLY A 83 43.07 -16.78 -7.47
CA GLY A 83 42.13 -15.86 -6.87
C GLY A 83 40.77 -16.32 -7.33
N GLU A 84 40.00 -16.87 -6.40
CA GLU A 84 38.59 -17.09 -6.55
C GLU A 84 38.04 -15.71 -6.91
N GLY A 85 37.79 -15.51 -8.21
CA GLY A 85 37.29 -14.26 -8.72
C GLY A 85 35.99 -14.01 -7.98
N SER A 86 36.02 -13.04 -7.05
CA SER A 86 34.83 -12.57 -6.36
C SER A 86 33.86 -12.11 -7.43
N LEU A 87 32.94 -12.98 -7.82
CA LEU A 87 31.90 -12.65 -8.79
C LEU A 87 31.22 -11.39 -8.23
N PRO A 88 31.07 -10.34 -9.05
CA PRO A 88 30.45 -9.11 -8.56
C PRO A 88 29.08 -9.47 -7.97
N SER A 89 28.84 -9.09 -6.71
CA SER A 89 27.56 -9.31 -6.06
C SER A 89 26.44 -8.85 -6.99
N PRO A 90 25.36 -9.64 -7.15
CA PRO A 90 24.29 -9.28 -8.07
C PRO A 90 23.75 -7.90 -7.67
N ARG A 91 23.79 -6.96 -8.63
CA ARG A 91 23.26 -5.62 -8.38
C ARG A 91 21.76 -5.74 -8.15
N PRO A 92 21.21 -5.05 -7.15
CA PRO A 92 19.78 -5.04 -6.95
C PRO A 92 19.07 -4.47 -8.18
N GLY A 93 17.89 -5.01 -8.50
CA GLY A 93 17.01 -4.43 -9.50
C GLY A 93 16.67 -2.96 -9.17
N ARG A 94 16.35 -2.17 -10.19
CA ARG A 94 15.93 -0.78 -9.98
C ARG A 94 14.49 -0.73 -9.49
N LEU A 95 14.19 0.24 -8.61
CA LEU A 95 12.80 0.57 -8.30
C LEU A 95 12.06 0.95 -9.58
N VAL A 96 10.86 0.42 -9.73
CA VAL A 96 9.97 0.81 -10.83
C VAL A 96 9.46 2.21 -10.56
N SER A 97 9.66 3.13 -11.51
CA SER A 97 9.15 4.50 -11.38
C SER A 97 7.65 4.57 -11.65
N ALA A 98 6.97 5.52 -11.02
CA ALA A 98 5.54 5.78 -11.25
C ALA A 98 5.26 6.03 -12.74
N LEU A 99 6.09 6.83 -13.42
CA LEU A 99 5.97 7.08 -14.86
C LEU A 99 6.14 5.82 -15.72
N SER A 100 7.04 4.92 -15.33
CA SER A 100 7.26 3.66 -16.06
C SER A 100 6.07 2.72 -15.90
N PHE A 101 5.44 2.72 -14.73
CA PHE A 101 4.22 1.95 -14.48
C PHE A 101 3.01 2.56 -15.22
N ALA A 102 2.86 3.88 -15.19
CA ALA A 102 1.83 4.60 -15.95
C ALA A 102 1.93 4.34 -17.46
N SER A 103 3.15 4.35 -18.00
CA SER A 103 3.39 4.02 -19.40
C SER A 103 3.05 2.57 -19.75
N TRP A 104 3.14 1.65 -18.78
CA TRP A 104 2.71 0.26 -18.95
C TRP A 104 1.18 0.15 -18.92
N LEU A 105 0.49 0.83 -18.01
CA LEU A 105 -0.98 0.84 -17.94
C LEU A 105 -1.64 1.28 -19.26
N GLN A 106 -1.03 2.21 -19.99
CA GLN A 106 -1.54 2.63 -21.32
C GLN A 106 -1.62 1.48 -22.34
N ARG A 107 -0.79 0.46 -22.21
CA ARG A 107 -0.81 -0.75 -23.06
C ARG A 107 -1.54 -1.93 -22.44
N HIS A 108 -1.99 -1.76 -21.19
CA HIS A 108 -2.55 -2.80 -20.35
C HIS A 108 -3.82 -2.27 -19.63
N PRO A 109 -4.86 -1.91 -20.39
CA PRO A 109 -6.08 -1.34 -19.83
C PRO A 109 -6.80 -2.30 -18.87
N GLU A 110 -6.57 -3.61 -18.96
CA GLU A 110 -7.07 -4.61 -18.01
C GLU A 110 -6.49 -4.48 -16.60
N TRP A 111 -5.45 -3.64 -16.43
CA TRP A 111 -4.81 -3.30 -15.17
C TRP A 111 -5.09 -1.87 -14.71
N ALA A 112 -5.95 -1.14 -15.43
CA ALA A 112 -6.48 0.12 -14.93
C ALA A 112 -7.28 -0.11 -13.62
N PRO A 113 -7.36 0.88 -12.71
CA PRO A 113 -7.79 0.62 -11.34
C PRO A 113 -9.18 -0.02 -11.23
N ALA A 114 -10.18 0.52 -11.92
CA ALA A 114 -11.55 0.02 -11.84
C ALA A 114 -11.65 -1.41 -12.40
N GLU A 115 -10.98 -1.67 -13.51
CA GLU A 115 -10.98 -2.93 -14.23
C GLU A 115 -10.27 -4.04 -13.44
N ALA A 116 -9.11 -3.72 -12.86
CA ALA A 116 -8.35 -4.65 -12.03
C ALA A 116 -9.11 -5.01 -10.74
N ILE A 117 -9.76 -4.03 -10.11
CA ILE A 117 -10.58 -4.24 -8.91
C ILE A 117 -11.81 -5.07 -9.24
N ALA A 118 -12.54 -4.73 -10.31
CA ALA A 118 -13.71 -5.48 -10.77
C ALA A 118 -13.36 -6.94 -11.13
N ALA A 119 -12.17 -7.17 -11.67
CA ALA A 119 -11.67 -8.50 -11.99
C ALA A 119 -11.08 -9.26 -10.78
N GLY A 120 -11.07 -8.68 -9.58
CA GLY A 120 -10.51 -9.29 -8.37
C GLY A 120 -8.98 -9.42 -8.38
N LYS A 121 -8.29 -8.73 -9.30
CA LYS A 121 -6.82 -8.71 -9.41
C LYS A 121 -6.17 -7.69 -8.46
N ALA A 122 -6.98 -6.83 -7.88
CA ALA A 122 -6.59 -5.74 -7.01
C ALA A 122 -7.72 -5.45 -5.99
N ASP A 123 -7.38 -4.90 -4.83
CA ASP A 123 -8.35 -4.36 -3.88
C ASP A 123 -8.46 -2.83 -4.00
N ALA A 124 -9.32 -2.22 -3.17
CA ALA A 124 -9.62 -0.79 -3.22
C ALA A 124 -8.43 0.14 -2.92
N LEU A 125 -7.30 -0.37 -2.43
CA LEU A 125 -6.09 0.42 -2.22
C LEU A 125 -5.23 0.51 -3.48
N TYR A 126 -5.57 -0.24 -4.53
CA TYR A 126 -4.80 -0.28 -5.77
C TYR A 126 -4.85 1.05 -6.51
N LEU A 127 -3.69 1.70 -6.60
CA LEU A 127 -3.49 3.00 -7.26
C LEU A 127 -4.55 4.03 -6.84
N ARG A 128 -4.99 3.98 -5.58
CA ARG A 128 -6.14 4.76 -5.08
C ARG A 128 -6.04 6.25 -5.36
N ASP A 129 -4.82 6.78 -5.29
CA ASP A 129 -4.55 8.22 -5.44
C ASP A 129 -4.17 8.59 -6.90
N TRP A 130 -4.32 7.67 -7.85
CA TRP A 130 -4.08 7.90 -9.28
C TRP A 130 -5.37 8.31 -9.98
N VAL A 131 -5.24 9.22 -10.96
CA VAL A 131 -6.38 9.73 -11.74
C VAL A 131 -6.17 9.37 -13.21
N GLU A 132 -7.11 8.63 -13.80
CA GLU A 132 -7.06 8.20 -15.21
C GLU A 132 -5.73 7.52 -15.59
N GLY A 133 -5.21 6.66 -14.72
CA GLY A 133 -3.93 5.95 -14.94
C GLY A 133 -2.69 6.83 -14.83
N ARG A 134 -2.83 8.07 -14.34
CA ARG A 134 -1.72 8.99 -14.07
C ARG A 134 -1.39 9.03 -12.57
N PRO A 135 -0.09 8.98 -12.21
CA PRO A 135 0.32 9.10 -10.83
C PRO A 135 0.07 10.52 -10.30
N PRO A 136 -0.07 10.67 -8.96
CA PRO A 136 0.04 11.99 -8.35
C PRO A 136 1.43 12.58 -8.60
N GLU A 137 1.56 13.90 -8.49
CA GLU A 137 2.88 14.53 -8.46
C GLU A 137 3.64 14.02 -7.22
N GLU A 138 4.92 13.68 -7.39
CA GLU A 138 5.85 13.28 -6.31
C GLU A 138 5.82 11.84 -5.76
N PRO A 139 5.86 10.81 -6.61
CA PRO A 139 6.71 9.70 -6.20
C PRO A 139 7.68 9.24 -7.31
N ALA A 140 8.97 9.20 -6.95
CA ALA A 140 10.03 8.69 -7.83
C ALA A 140 9.83 7.20 -8.16
N TRP A 141 9.10 6.46 -7.32
CA TRP A 141 8.74 5.05 -7.48
C TRP A 141 7.22 4.85 -7.45
N VAL A 142 6.75 3.79 -8.09
CA VAL A 142 5.32 3.43 -8.02
C VAL A 142 4.99 2.90 -6.62
N LEU A 143 3.81 3.28 -6.12
CA LEU A 143 3.25 2.88 -4.84
C LEU A 143 1.79 2.45 -5.03
N GLY A 144 1.23 1.72 -4.05
CA GLY A 144 -0.17 1.33 -4.10
C GLY A 144 -0.46 0.26 -5.14
N VAL A 145 0.53 -0.51 -5.59
CA VAL A 145 0.31 -1.61 -6.55
C VAL A 145 -0.14 -2.88 -5.83
N SER A 146 -1.00 -3.68 -6.45
CA SER A 146 -1.29 -5.03 -5.96
C SER A 146 -0.12 -5.96 -6.28
N TRP A 147 0.02 -7.06 -5.53
CA TRP A 147 1.04 -8.06 -5.84
C TRP A 147 0.87 -8.63 -7.26
N SER A 148 -0.36 -8.96 -7.67
CA SER A 148 -0.65 -9.46 -9.01
C SER A 148 -0.29 -8.45 -10.11
N ALA A 149 -0.57 -7.17 -9.91
CA ALA A 149 -0.18 -6.12 -10.86
C ALA A 149 1.34 -5.98 -10.94
N ALA A 150 2.02 -6.12 -9.81
CA ALA A 150 3.47 -6.06 -9.73
C ALA A 150 4.14 -7.25 -10.45
N GLU A 151 3.57 -8.45 -10.30
CA GLU A 151 3.99 -9.64 -11.04
C GLU A 151 3.77 -9.47 -12.54
N ALA A 152 2.58 -9.04 -12.95
CA ALA A 152 2.23 -8.82 -14.35
C ALA A 152 3.11 -7.73 -15.00
N TYR A 153 3.40 -6.66 -14.28
CA TYR A 153 4.36 -5.66 -14.72
C TYR A 153 5.73 -6.32 -14.93
N CYS A 154 6.23 -7.10 -13.97
CA CYS A 154 7.55 -7.70 -14.12
C CYS A 154 7.57 -8.93 -15.08
N ALA A 155 6.44 -9.34 -15.65
CA ALA A 155 6.39 -10.37 -16.69
C ALA A 155 7.14 -9.89 -17.94
N GLY A 156 8.20 -10.61 -18.30
CA GLY A 156 9.15 -10.21 -19.35
C GLY A 156 10.33 -9.35 -18.87
N ARG A 157 10.35 -8.93 -17.60
CA ARG A 157 11.45 -8.20 -16.93
C ARG A 157 12.18 -9.06 -15.90
N GLY A 158 12.22 -10.37 -16.15
CA GLY A 158 12.80 -11.35 -15.23
C GLY A 158 11.93 -11.71 -14.02
N GLY A 159 10.69 -11.22 -13.95
CA GLY A 159 9.80 -11.45 -12.81
C GLY A 159 10.05 -10.48 -11.66
N LEU A 160 9.19 -10.54 -10.63
CA LEU A 160 9.40 -9.80 -9.40
C LEU A 160 10.68 -10.26 -8.70
N ALA A 161 11.36 -9.35 -8.03
CA ALA A 161 12.56 -9.67 -7.27
C ALA A 161 12.25 -10.74 -6.20
N LEU A 162 13.15 -11.72 -6.06
CA LEU A 162 13.02 -12.74 -5.02
C LEU A 162 13.22 -12.13 -3.63
N LEU A 163 12.65 -12.77 -2.62
CA LEU A 163 12.85 -12.37 -1.22
C LEU A 163 14.33 -12.51 -0.83
N SER A 164 15.03 -13.51 -1.36
CA SER A 164 16.47 -13.73 -1.18
C SER A 164 17.36 -12.76 -1.98
N SER A 165 16.83 -12.07 -2.99
CA SER A 165 17.60 -11.13 -3.81
C SER A 165 17.83 -9.80 -3.07
N PRO A 166 19.03 -9.19 -3.18
CA PRO A 166 19.28 -7.87 -2.62
C PRO A 166 18.36 -6.79 -3.24
N PRO A 167 18.11 -5.67 -2.53
CA PRO A 167 18.58 -5.41 -1.18
C PRO A 167 17.77 -6.18 -0.12
N ALA A 168 18.42 -6.55 0.99
CA ALA A 168 17.76 -7.11 2.16
C ALA A 168 17.14 -6.04 3.07
N SER A 169 17.60 -4.80 2.96
CA SER A 169 17.08 -3.62 3.67
C SER A 169 17.55 -2.36 2.94
N TRP A 170 16.93 -1.22 3.21
CA TRP A 170 17.31 0.08 2.67
C TRP A 170 17.00 1.19 3.68
N PRO A 171 17.65 2.36 3.58
CA PRO A 171 17.28 3.55 4.37
C PRO A 171 15.80 3.89 4.15
N GLU A 172 15.11 4.32 5.20
CA GLU A 172 13.67 4.58 5.17
C GLU A 172 13.24 5.61 4.10
N ASP A 173 14.11 6.57 3.78
CA ASP A 173 13.92 7.62 2.79
C ASP A 173 14.39 7.25 1.37
N ALA A 174 15.07 6.10 1.20
CA ALA A 174 15.65 5.69 -0.07
C ALA A 174 14.70 4.87 -0.97
N GLY A 175 13.45 4.68 -0.56
CA GLY A 175 12.50 3.86 -1.29
C GLY A 175 11.13 3.73 -0.64
N PRO A 176 10.30 2.81 -1.13
CA PRO A 176 9.00 2.52 -0.52
C PRO A 176 9.20 1.88 0.87
N ILE A 177 8.19 1.97 1.73
CA ILE A 177 8.22 1.30 3.05
C ILE A 177 8.30 -0.22 2.83
N HIS A 178 7.53 -0.73 1.87
CA HIS A 178 7.52 -2.15 1.52
C HIS A 178 7.81 -2.35 0.02
N GLU A 179 8.32 -3.53 -0.32
CA GLU A 179 8.47 -3.99 -1.69
C GLU A 179 7.83 -5.36 -1.86
N TRP A 180 7.06 -5.52 -2.94
CA TRP A 180 6.62 -6.84 -3.36
C TRP A 180 7.80 -7.72 -3.76
N ARG A 181 7.77 -8.96 -3.29
CA ARG A 181 8.79 -10.00 -3.52
C ARG A 181 8.12 -11.33 -3.83
N ILE A 182 8.94 -12.29 -4.25
CA ILE A 182 8.55 -13.70 -4.41
C ILE A 182 9.37 -14.55 -3.44
N ASP A 183 8.70 -15.42 -2.69
CA ASP A 183 9.34 -16.44 -1.85
C ASP A 183 8.86 -17.83 -2.26
N GLY A 184 9.76 -18.64 -2.84
CA GLY A 184 9.41 -19.99 -3.31
C GLY A 184 8.21 -20.04 -4.28
N GLY A 185 8.04 -18.99 -5.11
CA GLY A 185 6.90 -18.86 -6.03
C GLY A 185 5.62 -18.28 -5.39
N ARG A 186 5.66 -17.90 -4.11
CA ARG A 186 4.52 -17.35 -3.38
C ARG A 186 4.63 -15.82 -3.23
N PRO A 187 3.49 -15.11 -3.14
CA PRO A 187 3.48 -13.70 -2.81
C PRO A 187 4.16 -13.41 -1.46
N ALA A 188 5.02 -12.40 -1.46
CA ALA A 188 5.68 -11.92 -0.26
C ALA A 188 5.92 -10.41 -0.34
N TRP A 189 6.24 -9.80 0.80
CA TRP A 189 6.84 -8.47 0.85
C TRP A 189 8.08 -8.43 1.72
N ARG A 190 8.93 -7.43 1.47
CA ARG A 190 10.04 -7.01 2.33
C ARG A 190 9.85 -5.56 2.72
N ARG A 191 10.06 -5.20 3.99
CA ARG A 191 10.06 -3.83 4.49
C ARG A 191 11.48 -3.25 4.48
N TYR A 192 11.60 -1.93 4.49
CA TYR A 192 12.89 -1.23 4.46
C TYR A 192 13.88 -1.68 5.54
N ASP A 193 13.39 -2.05 6.74
CA ASP A 193 14.20 -2.56 7.85
C ASP A 193 14.57 -4.05 7.73
N GLY A 194 14.12 -4.71 6.67
CA GLY A 194 14.38 -6.11 6.38
C GLY A 194 13.34 -7.09 6.94
N ALA A 195 12.29 -6.62 7.62
CA ALA A 195 11.15 -7.46 7.98
C ALA A 195 10.51 -8.04 6.70
N THR A 196 9.96 -9.24 6.79
CA THR A 196 9.34 -9.92 5.64
C THR A 196 8.05 -10.62 6.04
N SER A 197 7.18 -10.85 5.07
CA SER A 197 6.00 -11.69 5.27
C SER A 197 5.55 -12.33 3.97
N THR A 198 5.06 -13.57 4.07
CA THR A 198 4.38 -14.31 3.00
C THR A 198 2.86 -14.34 3.19
N ALA A 199 2.34 -13.67 4.22
CA ALA A 199 0.90 -13.58 4.49
C ALA A 199 0.26 -12.49 3.61
N VAL A 200 0.32 -12.70 2.30
CA VAL A 200 -0.09 -11.74 1.27
C VAL A 200 -1.05 -12.41 0.31
N ARG A 201 -2.17 -11.74 0.01
CA ARG A 201 -3.08 -12.18 -1.06
C ARG A 201 -2.61 -11.60 -2.39
N PRO A 202 -2.74 -12.30 -3.52
CA PRO A 202 -2.33 -11.75 -4.83
C PRO A 202 -3.00 -10.41 -5.15
N SER A 203 -4.28 -10.25 -4.83
CA SER A 203 -5.03 -9.01 -5.04
C SER A 203 -4.69 -7.88 -4.07
N GLN A 204 -3.90 -8.14 -3.02
CA GLN A 204 -3.64 -7.17 -1.97
C GLN A 204 -2.81 -6.01 -2.50
N ALA A 205 -3.32 -4.79 -2.35
CA ALA A 205 -2.57 -3.56 -2.54
C ALA A 205 -2.29 -2.89 -1.20
N ASN A 206 -1.26 -2.05 -1.16
CA ASN A 206 -0.90 -1.27 0.00
C ASN A 206 -0.25 0.04 -0.46
N GLY A 207 -0.76 1.17 0.05
CA GLY A 207 -0.37 2.52 -0.38
C GLY A 207 1.11 2.87 -0.23
N PHE A 208 1.88 2.08 0.52
CA PHE A 208 3.32 2.28 0.73
C PHE A 208 4.18 1.17 0.16
N THR A 209 3.59 0.29 -0.66
CA THR A 209 4.30 -0.84 -1.26
C THR A 209 4.63 -0.57 -2.71
N GLY A 210 5.93 -0.61 -3.03
CA GLY A 210 6.45 -0.55 -4.38
C GLY A 210 6.96 -1.91 -4.88
N LEU A 211 7.78 -1.91 -5.93
CA LEU A 211 8.34 -3.13 -6.51
C LEU A 211 9.68 -2.89 -7.23
N ARG A 212 10.41 -3.98 -7.39
CA ARG A 212 11.56 -4.12 -8.29
C ARG A 212 11.35 -5.37 -9.13
N CYS A 213 11.70 -5.28 -10.41
CA CYS A 213 11.85 -6.47 -11.23
C CYS A 213 13.27 -7.04 -11.07
N ALA A 214 13.46 -8.32 -11.38
CA ALA A 214 14.73 -8.99 -11.23
C ALA A 214 15.79 -8.57 -12.27
N ARG A 215 15.38 -8.02 -13.42
CA ARG A 215 16.27 -7.50 -14.48
C ARG A 215 16.02 -6.02 -14.75
#